data_AF-A0A845R4A2-F1
#
_entry.id   AF-A0A845R4A2-F1
#
_cell.length_a   1.000
_cell.length_b   1.000
_cell.length_c   1.000
_cell.angle_alpha   90.00
_cell.angle_beta   90.00
_cell.angle_gamma   90.00
#
_symmetry.space_group_name_H-M   'P 1'
#
loop_
_entity.id
_entity.type
_entity.pdbx_description
1 polymer ?
#
loop_
_entity_poly.entity_id
_entity_poly.type
_entity_poly.pdbx_seq_one_letter_code
_entity_poly.pdbx_strand_id
1 'polypeptide(L)'
;MKPVKLTKKTALMLIQRVIPMSPKLISGPTGNNGAVIFTAPVGPEGLEIKVENDWFTHNGCIKLTVHDTSGGSCLTMYFSPNTFQRDYSAEQFDKKEAAADARKQWVQEVGREQAHKLVDLYWGSW
;
A
#
# COMPACT_ATOMS: atom_id res chain seq x y z
N MET A 1 -13.57 -0.07 -15.59
CA MET A 1 -14.46 -0.10 -14.39
C MET A 1 -14.48 1.29 -13.77
N LYS A 2 -15.56 1.74 -13.12
CA LYS A 2 -15.53 3.04 -12.42
C LYS A 2 -14.76 2.87 -11.10
N PRO A 3 -13.85 3.79 -10.72
CA PRO A 3 -13.15 3.71 -9.45
C PRO A 3 -14.11 3.68 -8.27
N VAL A 4 -13.69 3.00 -7.21
CA VAL A 4 -14.31 2.97 -5.90
C VAL A 4 -14.53 4.40 -5.40
N LYS A 5 -15.73 4.66 -4.88
CA LYS A 5 -16.07 5.94 -4.26
C LYS A 5 -15.41 6.01 -2.88
N LEU A 6 -14.53 7.00 -2.68
CA LEU A 6 -13.95 7.32 -1.38
C LEU A 6 -14.49 8.67 -0.90
N THR A 7 -14.99 8.72 0.33
CA THR A 7 -15.47 9.95 0.97
C THR A 7 -14.59 10.33 2.15
N LYS A 8 -14.58 11.61 2.53
CA LYS A 8 -13.86 12.08 3.73
C LYS A 8 -14.29 11.34 4.99
N LYS A 9 -15.59 11.03 5.12
CA LYS A 9 -16.15 10.27 6.25
C LYS A 9 -15.57 8.85 6.30
N THR A 10 -15.55 8.16 5.16
CA THR A 10 -14.98 6.81 5.04
C THR A 10 -13.48 6.82 5.33
N ALA A 11 -12.73 7.76 4.74
CA ALA A 11 -11.30 7.88 4.97
C ALA A 11 -10.98 8.11 6.45
N LEU A 12 -11.68 9.06 7.09
CA LEU A 12 -11.52 9.33 8.52
C LEU A 12 -11.79 8.10 9.39
N MET A 13 -12.89 7.38 9.12
CA MET A 13 -13.24 6.17 9.85
C MET A 13 -12.16 5.09 9.72
N LEU A 14 -11.63 4.86 8.50
CA LEU A 14 -10.57 3.88 8.27
C LEU A 14 -9.26 4.29 8.95
N ILE A 15 -8.89 5.56 8.87
CA ILE A 15 -7.72 6.11 9.56
C ILE A 15 -7.83 5.90 11.07
N GLN A 16 -8.96 6.30 11.68
CA GLN A 16 -9.18 6.18 13.12
C GLN A 16 -9.21 4.73 13.63
N ARG A 17 -9.51 3.77 12.75
CA ARG A 17 -9.43 2.33 13.07
C ARG A 17 -7.99 1.84 13.21
N VAL A 18 -7.04 2.49 12.55
CA VAL A 18 -5.61 2.13 12.58
C VAL A 18 -4.87 2.98 13.61
N ILE A 19 -5.08 4.30 13.59
CA ILE A 19 -4.41 5.27 14.46
C ILE A 19 -5.48 6.22 15.03
N PRO A 20 -5.72 6.20 16.35
CA PRO A 20 -6.62 7.15 16.99
C PRO A 20 -6.13 8.58 16.79
N MET A 21 -6.86 9.39 16.04
CA MET A 21 -6.48 10.78 15.78
C MET A 21 -7.68 11.72 15.60
N SER A 22 -7.40 13.02 15.74
CA SER A 22 -8.39 14.07 15.59
C SER A 22 -8.84 14.22 14.14
N PRO A 23 -10.15 14.34 13.86
CA PRO A 23 -10.67 14.62 12.52
C PRO A 23 -10.16 15.90 11.88
N LYS A 24 -9.60 16.84 12.66
CA LYS A 24 -9.06 18.11 12.15
C LYS A 24 -7.75 17.95 11.39
N LEU A 25 -7.05 16.82 11.59
CA LEU A 25 -5.75 16.56 11.00
C LEU A 25 -5.83 15.97 9.58
N ILE A 26 -7.02 15.54 9.13
CA ILE A 26 -7.19 14.95 7.81
C ILE A 26 -7.27 16.04 6.73
N SER A 27 -6.44 15.87 5.71
CA SER A 27 -6.33 16.71 4.52
C SER A 27 -6.92 16.02 3.29
N GLY A 28 -7.30 16.81 2.28
CA GLY A 28 -7.88 16.33 1.03
C GLY A 28 -9.40 16.58 0.87
N PRO A 29 -10.02 16.12 -0.23
CA PRO A 29 -9.42 15.20 -1.20
C PRO A 29 -8.36 15.87 -2.09
N THR A 30 -7.31 15.13 -2.41
CA THR A 30 -6.37 15.44 -3.50
C THR A 30 -6.41 14.31 -4.53
N GLY A 31 -5.76 14.51 -5.68
CA GLY A 31 -5.72 13.54 -6.77
C GLY A 31 -6.36 14.06 -8.06
N ASN A 32 -5.88 13.55 -9.20
CA ASN A 32 -6.36 13.87 -10.53
C ASN A 32 -6.87 12.60 -11.23
N ASN A 33 -7.61 12.75 -12.33
CA ASN A 33 -8.05 11.63 -13.18
C ASN A 33 -8.81 10.50 -12.44
N GLY A 34 -9.63 10.88 -11.45
CA GLY A 34 -10.45 9.93 -10.69
C GLY A 34 -9.77 9.33 -9.46
N ALA A 35 -8.50 9.65 -9.22
CA ALA A 35 -7.86 9.41 -7.93
C ALA A 35 -8.49 10.29 -6.86
N VAL A 36 -8.82 9.69 -5.72
CA VAL A 36 -9.29 10.39 -4.52
C VAL A 36 -8.41 9.97 -3.36
N ILE A 37 -7.69 10.93 -2.80
CA ILE A 37 -6.68 10.70 -1.78
C ILE A 37 -6.95 11.61 -0.57
N PHE A 38 -6.92 11.02 0.62
CA PHE A 38 -6.92 11.75 1.89
C PHE A 38 -5.65 11.40 2.66
N THR A 39 -5.03 12.37 3.31
CA THR A 39 -3.84 12.15 4.12
C THR A 39 -3.99 12.73 5.52
N ALA A 40 -3.20 12.25 6.46
CA ALA A 40 -3.06 12.88 7.77
C ALA A 40 -1.66 12.59 8.35
N PRO A 41 -1.07 13.55 9.09
CA PRO A 41 0.20 13.32 9.78
C PRO A 41 0.02 12.38 10.97
N VAL A 42 0.99 11.50 11.20
CA VAL A 42 1.03 10.54 12.30
C VAL A 42 2.19 10.90 13.23
N GLY A 43 1.89 11.64 14.29
CA GLY A 43 2.92 12.07 15.25
C GLY A 43 3.93 13.08 14.66
N PRO A 44 4.99 13.41 15.41
CA PRO A 44 5.97 14.40 15.00
C PRO A 44 7.09 13.84 14.09
N GLU A 45 7.17 12.52 13.93
CA GLU A 45 8.31 11.82 13.33
C GLU A 45 8.26 11.72 11.80
N GLY A 46 7.48 12.58 11.14
CA GLY A 46 7.40 12.58 9.67
C GLY A 46 6.69 11.36 9.08
N LEU A 47 5.85 10.66 9.85
CA LEU A 47 4.98 9.61 9.32
C LEU A 47 3.69 10.21 8.76
N GLU A 48 3.21 9.68 7.65
CA GLU A 48 1.93 10.04 7.05
C GLU A 48 1.06 8.79 6.85
N ILE A 49 -0.21 8.89 7.22
CA ILE A 49 -1.24 7.95 6.82
C ILE A 49 -1.99 8.49 5.61
N LYS A 50 -2.08 7.68 4.56
CA LYS A 50 -2.74 8.00 3.30
C LYS A 50 -3.85 6.97 3.04
N VAL A 51 -5.01 7.44 2.59
CA VAL A 51 -6.13 6.61 2.14
C VAL A 51 -6.48 7.01 0.72
N GLU A 52 -6.50 6.03 -0.20
CA GLU A 52 -6.82 6.25 -1.61
C GLU A 52 -7.80 5.20 -2.15
N ASN A 53 -8.56 5.58 -3.18
CA ASN A 53 -9.39 4.62 -3.92
C ASN A 53 -8.52 3.75 -4.86
N ASP A 54 -9.15 2.76 -5.49
CA ASP A 54 -8.52 1.79 -6.39
C ASP A 54 -8.14 2.37 -7.77
N TRP A 55 -7.87 3.67 -7.87
CA TRP A 55 -7.70 4.35 -9.15
C TRP A 55 -6.55 3.78 -10.01
N PHE A 56 -5.47 3.31 -9.37
CA PHE A 56 -4.27 2.81 -10.07
C PHE A 56 -4.36 1.32 -10.38
N THR A 57 -4.64 0.50 -9.37
CA THR A 57 -4.65 -0.97 -9.51
C THR A 57 -5.99 -1.53 -9.97
N HIS A 58 -7.07 -0.74 -9.85
CA HIS A 58 -8.45 -1.18 -10.11
C HIS A 58 -8.82 -2.49 -9.39
N ASN A 59 -8.23 -2.72 -8.21
CA ASN A 59 -8.45 -3.93 -7.42
C ASN A 59 -9.75 -3.89 -6.60
N GLY A 60 -10.58 -2.87 -6.77
CA GLY A 60 -11.87 -2.73 -6.07
C GLY A 60 -11.76 -2.46 -4.57
N CYS A 61 -10.57 -2.19 -4.04
CA CYS A 61 -10.32 -1.97 -2.62
C CYS A 61 -9.95 -0.51 -2.32
N ILE A 62 -10.29 -0.04 -1.13
CA ILE A 62 -9.72 1.20 -0.58
C ILE A 62 -8.36 0.84 0.00
N LYS A 63 -7.32 1.53 -0.45
CA LYS A 63 -5.95 1.34 0.03
C LYS A 63 -5.66 2.32 1.15
N LEU A 64 -5.07 1.84 2.23
CA LEU A 64 -4.55 2.66 3.32
C LEU A 64 -3.07 2.32 3.51
N THR A 65 -2.22 3.35 3.50
CA THR A 65 -0.78 3.20 3.71
C THR A 65 -0.32 4.10 4.84
N VAL A 66 0.41 3.53 5.80
CA VAL A 66 1.23 4.29 6.75
C VAL A 66 2.66 4.23 6.25
N HIS A 67 3.30 5.38 6.07
CA HIS A 67 4.64 5.46 5.50
C HIS A 67 5.44 6.62 6.09
N ASP A 68 6.76 6.50 6.05
CA ASP A 68 7.69 7.58 6.34
C ASP A 68 7.79 8.51 5.12
N THR A 69 7.66 9.81 5.34
CA THR A 69 7.73 10.84 4.29
C THR A 69 9.14 11.01 3.71
N SER A 70 10.18 10.56 4.42
CA SER A 70 11.56 10.52 3.94
C SER A 70 11.87 9.27 3.08
N GLY A 71 10.90 8.35 2.95
CA GLY A 71 11.03 7.08 2.25
C GLY A 71 11.30 5.91 3.18
N GLY A 72 11.08 4.68 2.70
CA GLY A 72 11.30 3.46 3.46
C GLY A 72 10.08 2.54 3.50
N SER A 73 9.99 1.75 4.57
CA SER A 73 8.95 0.73 4.72
C SER A 73 7.57 1.37 4.86
N CYS A 74 6.58 0.81 4.17
CA CYS A 74 5.19 1.19 4.32
C CYS A 74 4.36 0.01 4.85
N LEU A 75 3.47 0.29 5.79
CA LEU A 75 2.41 -0.65 6.13
C LEU A 75 1.23 -0.38 5.18
N THR A 76 0.97 -1.32 4.27
CA THR A 76 -0.18 -1.28 3.37
C THR A 76 -1.31 -2.15 3.89
N MET A 77 -2.52 -1.61 3.88
CA MET A 77 -3.77 -2.29 4.23
C MET A 77 -4.80 -2.06 3.13
N TYR A 78 -5.62 -3.08 2.86
CA TYR A 78 -6.73 -2.98 1.92
C TYR A 78 -8.06 -3.17 2.64
N PHE A 79 -9.07 -2.40 2.25
CA PHE A 79 -10.41 -2.46 2.84
C PHE A 79 -11.47 -2.57 1.76
N SER A 80 -12.45 -3.44 2.00
CA SER A 80 -13.65 -3.52 1.15
C SER A 80 -14.42 -2.19 1.23
N PRO A 81 -14.82 -1.61 0.09
CA PRO A 81 -15.60 -0.37 0.09
C PRO A 81 -17.04 -0.55 0.59
N ASN A 82 -17.52 -1.80 0.65
CA ASN A 82 -18.90 -2.12 1.06
C ASN A 82 -18.98 -2.50 2.53
N THR A 83 -18.02 -3.28 3.05
CA THR A 83 -18.04 -3.80 4.42
C THR A 83 -17.04 -3.11 5.34
N PHE A 84 -16.06 -2.38 4.78
CA PHE A 84 -14.93 -1.79 5.50
C PHE A 84 -14.11 -2.80 6.32
N GLN A 85 -14.26 -4.09 6.03
CA GLN A 85 -13.41 -5.14 6.57
C GLN A 85 -12.08 -5.15 5.81
N ARG A 86 -11.02 -5.51 6.54
CA ARG A 86 -9.68 -5.61 6.00
C ARG A 86 -9.57 -6.82 5.09
N ASP A 87 -9.04 -6.62 3.89
CA ASP A 87 -8.83 -7.66 2.89
C ASP A 87 -7.38 -8.15 2.91
N TYR A 88 -7.14 -9.20 3.71
CA TYR A 88 -5.84 -9.83 3.80
C TYR A 88 -5.43 -10.52 2.50
N SER A 89 -6.38 -10.92 1.64
CA SER A 89 -6.06 -11.59 0.38
C SER A 89 -5.45 -10.60 -0.62
N ALA A 90 -6.00 -9.39 -0.70
CA ALA A 90 -5.43 -8.30 -1.50
C ALA A 90 -4.03 -7.91 -1.02
N GLU A 91 -3.82 -7.85 0.30
CA GLU A 91 -2.49 -7.57 0.87
C GLU A 91 -1.46 -8.65 0.54
N GLN A 92 -1.86 -9.92 0.59
CA GLN A 92 -0.97 -11.04 0.24
C GLN A 92 -0.67 -11.08 -1.26
N PHE A 93 -1.65 -10.73 -2.09
CA PHE A 93 -1.46 -10.61 -3.53
C PHE A 93 -0.41 -9.54 -3.85
N ASP A 94 -0.59 -8.32 -3.33
CA ASP A 94 0.36 -7.21 -3.53
C ASP A 94 1.77 -7.55 -3.03
N LYS A 95 1.88 -8.21 -1.87
CA LYS A 95 3.17 -8.67 -1.34
C LYS A 95 3.85 -9.69 -2.26
N LYS A 96 3.09 -10.62 -2.83
CA LYS A 96 3.63 -11.63 -3.74
C LYS A 96 4.06 -11.01 -5.07
N GLU A 97 3.28 -10.08 -5.60
CA GLU A 97 3.62 -9.32 -6.82
C GLU A 97 4.88 -8.49 -6.60
N ALA A 98 4.95 -7.71 -5.52
CA ALA A 98 6.14 -6.93 -5.18
C ALA A 98 7.39 -7.81 -4.99
N ALA A 99 7.24 -8.98 -4.35
CA ALA A 99 8.35 -9.93 -4.21
C ALA A 99 8.74 -10.55 -5.57
N ALA A 100 7.79 -10.80 -6.46
CA ALA A 100 8.08 -11.29 -7.81
C ALA A 100 8.85 -10.26 -8.63
N ASP A 101 8.44 -8.99 -8.56
CA ASP A 101 9.11 -7.90 -9.26
C ASP A 101 10.50 -7.61 -8.68
N ALA A 102 10.66 -7.65 -7.35
CA ALA A 102 11.97 -7.56 -6.70
C ALA A 102 12.92 -8.68 -7.15
N ARG A 103 12.41 -9.92 -7.30
CA ARG A 103 13.21 -11.03 -7.86
C ARG A 103 13.61 -10.77 -9.31
N LYS A 104 12.72 -10.25 -10.15
CA LYS A 104 13.03 -9.90 -11.55
C LYS A 104 14.11 -8.83 -11.61
N GLN A 105 13.98 -7.76 -10.82
CA GLN A 105 14.96 -6.67 -10.75
C GLN A 105 16.32 -7.18 -10.29
N TRP A 106 16.36 -7.98 -9.22
CA TRP A 106 17.61 -8.55 -8.73
C TRP A 106 18.32 -9.43 -9.78
N VAL A 107 17.58 -10.25 -10.53
CA VAL A 107 18.15 -11.03 -11.65
C VAL A 107 18.68 -10.12 -12.75
N GLN A 108 18.03 -9.00 -13.04
CA GLN A 108 18.51 -8.02 -14.03
C GLN A 108 19.79 -7.33 -13.57
N GLU A 109 19.93 -7.04 -12.28
CA GLU A 109 21.11 -6.39 -11.70
C GLU A 109 22.32 -7.32 -11.60
N VAL A 110 22.11 -8.55 -11.11
CA VAL A 110 23.20 -9.50 -10.84
C VAL A 110 23.57 -10.33 -12.07
N GLY A 111 22.65 -10.44 -13.04
CA GLY A 111 22.81 -11.27 -14.23
C GLY A 111 22.36 -12.71 -13.99
N ARG A 112 21.74 -13.31 -15.02
CA ARG A 112 21.08 -14.63 -14.94
C ARG A 112 21.99 -15.73 -14.40
N GLU A 113 23.19 -15.89 -14.94
CA GLU A 113 24.09 -16.98 -14.52
C GLU A 113 24.52 -16.86 -13.06
N GLN A 114 24.85 -15.63 -12.63
CA GLN A 114 25.25 -15.37 -11.26
C GLN A 114 24.07 -15.53 -10.30
N ALA A 115 22.88 -15.12 -10.70
CA ALA A 115 21.65 -15.36 -9.94
C ALA A 115 21.40 -16.86 -9.72
N HIS A 116 21.54 -17.70 -10.76
CA HIS A 116 21.43 -19.16 -10.64
C HIS A 116 22.46 -19.73 -9.67
N LYS A 117 23.74 -19.34 -9.79
CA LYS A 117 24.81 -19.80 -8.87
C LYS A 117 24.49 -19.47 -7.41
N LEU A 118 23.97 -18.27 -7.14
CA LEU A 118 23.62 -17.84 -5.79
C LEU A 118 22.42 -18.62 -5.23
N VAL A 119 21.38 -18.87 -6.05
CA VAL A 119 20.25 -19.71 -5.65
C VAL A 119 20.72 -21.12 -5.34
N ASP A 120 21.52 -21.74 -6.21
CA ASP A 120 22.03 -23.10 -6.00
C ASP A 120 22.89 -23.20 -4.74
N LEU A 121 23.76 -22.21 -4.49
CA LEU A 121 24.65 -22.17 -3.32
C LEU A 121 23.90 -22.09 -1.99
N TYR A 122 22.85 -21.25 -1.90
CA TYR A 122 22.17 -20.95 -0.64
C TYR A 122 20.85 -21.71 -0.44
N TRP A 123 20.22 -22.17 -1.52
CA TRP A 123 18.93 -22.90 -1.50
C TRP A 123 19.02 -24.33 -2.05
N GLY A 124 20.09 -24.71 -2.76
CA GLY A 124 20.26 -26.04 -3.36
C GLY A 124 20.77 -27.14 -2.41
N SER A 125 20.85 -26.87 -1.11
CA SER A 125 21.30 -27.84 -0.10
C SER A 125 20.15 -28.20 0.87
N TRP A 126 19.20 -28.99 0.40
CA TRP A 126 18.24 -29.74 1.23
C TRP A 126 18.00 -31.12 0.62
#